data_AF-A0A920M6X6-F1
#
_entry.id   AF-A0A920M6X6-F1
#
_cell.length_a   1.000
_cell.length_b   1.000
_cell.length_c   1.000
_cell.angle_alpha   90.00
_cell.angle_beta   90.00
_cell.angle_gamma   90.00
#
_symmetry.space_group_name_H-M   'P 1'
#
loop_
_entity.id
_entity.type
_entity.pdbx_description
1 polymer ?
#
loop_
_entity_poly.entity_id
_entity_poly.type
_entity_poly.pdbx_seq_one_letter_code
_entity_poly.pdbx_strand_id
1 'polypeptide(L)'
;MSGRFRPKLRYAHAGGKNPLRIVVHGNNLSSLQNTYKRYLENFFRKELDLSTSVFVQFMDSENPYKNKKNTLQIAKRKEEKELLKEGSKLHNQRILLGFLLVCSCFISTTYGEDKLKKPNPEKIPFVIKHMVKRGLIIISG
;
A
#
# COMPACT_ATOMS: atom_id res chain seq x y z
N MET A 1 -0.02 14.48 -20.26
CA MET A 1 -0.03 13.01 -20.04
C MET A 1 0.89 12.68 -18.88
N SER A 2 0.37 12.65 -17.66
CA SER A 2 1.10 12.24 -16.44
C SER A 2 0.32 11.12 -15.75
N GLY A 3 0.32 9.94 -16.38
CA GLY A 3 -0.27 8.72 -15.83
C GLY A 3 0.82 7.73 -15.44
N ARG A 4 0.56 6.93 -14.40
CA ARG A 4 1.42 5.83 -13.90
C ARG A 4 1.91 4.87 -15.00
N PHE A 5 1.19 4.78 -16.12
CA PHE A 5 1.49 3.90 -17.24
C PHE A 5 1.66 4.71 -18.53
N ARG A 6 2.82 4.52 -19.20
CA ARG A 6 3.11 5.14 -20.50
C ARG A 6 2.59 4.23 -21.63
N PRO A 7 1.82 4.76 -22.61
CA PRO A 7 1.46 4.02 -23.81
C PRO A 7 2.70 3.50 -24.53
N LYS A 8 2.65 2.26 -25.02
CA LYS A 8 3.75 1.64 -25.79
C LYS A 8 3.18 1.04 -27.08
N LEU A 9 3.46 1.69 -28.21
CA LEU A 9 3.22 1.14 -29.55
C LEU A 9 4.26 0.03 -29.81
N ARG A 10 3.86 -1.09 -30.42
CA ARG A 10 4.74 -2.24 -30.62
C ARG A 10 4.94 -2.59 -32.08
N TYR A 11 3.84 -2.85 -32.77
CA TYR A 11 3.87 -3.19 -34.18
C TYR A 11 2.59 -2.70 -34.85
N ALA A 12 2.67 -2.51 -36.15
CA ALA A 12 1.54 -2.14 -36.99
C ALA A 12 1.45 -3.11 -38.17
N HIS A 13 0.24 -3.43 -38.59
CA HIS A 13 0.01 -4.23 -39.78
C HIS A 13 -1.22 -3.71 -40.53
N ALA A 14 -1.34 -4.07 -41.82
CA ALA A 14 -2.50 -3.73 -42.62
C ALA A 14 -3.70 -4.56 -42.18
N GLY A 15 -4.77 -3.92 -41.71
CA GLY A 15 -6.02 -4.58 -41.33
C GLY A 15 -6.94 -4.84 -42.52
N GLY A 16 -6.85 -4.04 -43.58
CA GLY A 16 -7.70 -4.17 -44.77
C GLY A 16 -7.43 -3.08 -45.79
N LYS A 17 -7.86 -3.32 -47.04
CA LYS A 17 -7.61 -2.43 -48.18
C LYS A 17 -8.75 -1.45 -48.48
N ASN A 18 -9.99 -1.80 -48.15
CA ASN A 18 -11.16 -0.96 -48.43
C ASN A 18 -12.13 -0.95 -47.25
N PRO A 19 -12.07 0.06 -46.36
CA PRO A 19 -11.16 1.20 -46.36
C PRO A 19 -9.74 0.82 -45.91
N LEU A 20 -8.72 1.60 -46.35
CA LEU A 20 -7.32 1.39 -45.96
C LEU A 20 -7.16 1.53 -44.44
N ARG A 21 -6.94 0.39 -43.77
CA ARG A 21 -6.89 0.29 -42.32
C ARG A 21 -5.52 -0.16 -41.86
N ILE A 22 -4.91 0.61 -40.95
CA ILE A 22 -3.68 0.24 -40.26
C ILE A 22 -4.03 -0.10 -38.82
N VAL A 23 -3.76 -1.34 -38.40
CA VAL A 23 -4.00 -1.79 -37.04
C VAL A 23 -2.70 -1.70 -36.26
N VAL A 24 -2.70 -0.89 -35.21
CA VAL A 24 -1.53 -0.68 -34.34
C VAL A 24 -1.76 -1.39 -33.01
N HIS A 25 -0.84 -2.29 -32.69
CA HIS A 25 -0.84 -3.05 -31.45
C HIS A 25 0.10 -2.44 -30.43
N GLY A 26 -0.29 -2.55 -29.17
CA GLY A 26 0.49 -2.00 -28.09
C GLY A 26 -0.13 -2.24 -26.72
N ASN A 27 0.42 -1.53 -25.75
CA ASN A 27 -0.08 -1.54 -24.39
C ASN A 27 -0.52 -0.13 -23.99
N ASN A 28 -1.63 -0.03 -23.26
CA ASN A 28 -2.21 1.21 -22.77
C ASN A 28 -2.53 2.25 -23.86
N LEU A 29 -2.96 1.78 -25.05
CA LEU A 29 -3.38 2.60 -26.19
C LEU A 29 -4.75 3.24 -26.00
N SER A 30 -5.60 2.63 -25.17
CA SER A 30 -6.88 3.22 -24.72
C SER A 30 -6.71 4.62 -24.11
N SER A 31 -5.58 4.90 -23.46
CA SER A 31 -5.27 6.21 -22.87
C SER A 31 -4.71 7.25 -23.84
N LEU A 32 -4.53 6.92 -25.13
CA LEU A 32 -4.00 7.86 -26.12
C LEU A 32 -4.99 9.00 -26.39
N GLN A 33 -4.49 10.23 -26.30
CA GLN A 33 -5.23 11.43 -26.66
C GLN A 33 -5.58 11.43 -28.15
N ASN A 34 -6.74 11.99 -28.49
CA ASN A 34 -7.21 12.05 -29.88
C ASN A 34 -6.23 12.80 -30.80
N THR A 35 -5.55 13.81 -30.28
CA THR A 35 -4.50 14.57 -31.00
C THR A 35 -3.38 13.66 -31.50
N TYR A 36 -2.95 12.70 -30.68
CA TYR A 36 -1.89 11.77 -31.08
C TYR A 36 -2.37 10.73 -32.07
N LYS A 37 -3.64 10.29 -31.98
CA LYS A 37 -4.26 9.41 -32.98
C LYS A 37 -4.27 10.07 -34.36
N ARG A 38 -4.71 11.33 -34.43
CA ARG A 38 -4.69 12.14 -35.66
C ARG A 38 -3.26 12.40 -36.19
N TYR A 39 -2.30 12.56 -35.30
CA TYR A 39 -0.89 12.67 -35.68
C TYR A 39 -0.42 11.39 -36.39
N LEU A 40 -0.71 10.22 -35.83
CA LEU A 40 -0.34 8.93 -36.43
C LEU A 40 -1.04 8.70 -37.78
N GLU A 41 -2.32 9.02 -37.91
CA GLU A 41 -3.04 8.96 -39.19
C GLU A 41 -2.37 9.82 -40.26
N ASN A 42 -2.02 11.06 -39.94
CA ASN A 42 -1.33 11.95 -40.86
C ASN A 42 0.10 11.52 -41.16
N PHE A 43 0.80 10.95 -40.17
CA PHE A 43 2.14 10.40 -40.33
C PHE A 43 2.13 9.26 -41.35
N PHE A 44 1.26 8.26 -41.16
CA PHE A 44 1.14 7.15 -42.11
C PHE A 44 0.70 7.61 -43.50
N ARG A 45 -0.19 8.60 -43.59
CA ARG A 45 -0.61 9.17 -44.87
C ARG A 45 0.56 9.79 -45.63
N LYS A 46 1.45 10.51 -44.95
CA LYS A 46 2.63 11.17 -45.54
C LYS A 46 3.71 10.18 -45.93
N GLU A 47 4.08 9.28 -45.03
CA GLU A 47 5.18 8.33 -45.25
C GLU A 47 4.86 7.29 -46.34
N LEU A 48 3.57 6.95 -46.51
CA LEU A 48 3.13 5.99 -47.53
C LEU A 48 2.64 6.68 -48.81
N ASP A 49 2.74 8.01 -48.90
CA ASP A 49 2.27 8.85 -50.01
C ASP A 49 0.84 8.51 -50.47
N LEU A 50 -0.07 8.37 -49.50
CA LEU A 50 -1.45 7.99 -49.75
C LEU A 50 -2.32 9.23 -49.93
N SER A 51 -2.99 9.34 -51.08
CA SER A 51 -3.96 10.42 -51.32
C SER A 51 -5.28 10.24 -50.56
N THR A 52 -5.58 9.01 -50.12
CA THR A 52 -6.81 8.63 -49.40
C THR A 52 -6.68 8.76 -47.89
N SER A 53 -7.81 8.89 -47.19
CA SER A 53 -7.83 8.84 -45.72
C SER A 53 -7.41 7.46 -45.21
N VAL A 54 -6.54 7.45 -44.20
CA VAL A 54 -6.05 6.23 -43.55
C VAL A 54 -6.75 6.09 -42.21
N PHE A 55 -7.36 4.93 -41.96
CA PHE A 55 -7.98 4.63 -40.67
C PHE A 55 -7.00 3.89 -39.77
N VAL A 56 -6.60 4.50 -38.66
CA VAL A 56 -5.72 3.87 -37.68
C VAL A 56 -6.55 3.28 -36.54
N GLN A 57 -6.56 1.96 -36.43
CA GLN A 57 -7.24 1.24 -35.34
C GLN A 57 -6.23 0.82 -34.29
N PHE A 58 -6.51 1.12 -33.01
CA PHE A 58 -5.64 0.77 -31.89
C PHE A 58 -6.15 -0.47 -31.18
N MET A 59 -5.33 -1.50 -31.09
CA MET A 59 -5.63 -2.75 -30.40
C MET A 59 -4.73 -2.90 -29.18
N ASP A 60 -5.33 -2.84 -28.00
CA ASP A 60 -4.64 -3.12 -26.75
C ASP A 60 -4.39 -4.62 -26.62
N SER A 61 -3.19 -4.99 -26.17
CA SER A 61 -2.89 -6.38 -25.85
C SER A 61 -3.71 -6.82 -24.62
N GLU A 62 -4.62 -7.76 -24.80
CA GLU A 62 -5.29 -8.39 -23.68
C GLU A 62 -4.32 -9.33 -22.94
N ASN A 63 -4.33 -9.26 -21.61
CA ASN A 63 -3.55 -10.17 -20.79
C ASN A 63 -4.37 -11.47 -20.57
N PRO A 64 -3.93 -12.62 -21.11
CA PRO A 64 -4.66 -13.90 -20.96
C PRO A 64 -4.72 -14.40 -19.50
N TYR A 65 -3.90 -13.84 -18.62
CA TYR A 65 -3.87 -14.18 -17.19
C TYR A 65 -4.66 -13.21 -16.31
N LYS A 66 -5.33 -12.18 -16.88
CA LYS A 66 -6.02 -11.14 -16.12
C LYS A 66 -7.05 -11.69 -15.12
N ASN A 67 -7.72 -12.78 -15.50
CA ASN A 67 -8.75 -13.43 -14.67
C ASN A 67 -8.23 -14.64 -13.88
N LYS A 68 -6.96 -15.02 -14.04
CA LYS A 68 -6.36 -16.13 -13.30
C LYS A 68 -5.75 -15.60 -11.99
N LYS A 69 -6.29 -16.05 -10.86
CA LYS A 69 -5.73 -15.75 -9.53
C LYS A 69 -4.40 -16.49 -9.37
N ASN A 70 -3.32 -15.76 -9.06
CA ASN A 70 -2.03 -16.37 -8.78
C ASN A 70 -2.01 -16.90 -7.34
N THR A 71 -2.26 -18.20 -7.16
CA THR A 71 -2.36 -18.87 -5.85
C THR A 71 -1.09 -18.69 -5.01
N LEU A 72 0.09 -18.76 -5.62
CA LEU A 72 1.38 -18.58 -4.94
C LEU A 72 1.52 -17.15 -4.40
N GLN A 73 1.13 -16.16 -5.20
CA GLN A 73 1.21 -14.76 -4.79
C GLN A 73 0.19 -14.42 -3.69
N ILE A 74 -0.97 -15.08 -3.70
CA ILE A 74 -1.97 -14.96 -2.63
C ILE A 74 -1.44 -15.58 -1.33
N ALA A 75 -0.83 -16.76 -1.39
CA ALA A 75 -0.22 -17.42 -0.24
C ALA A 75 0.89 -16.54 0.38
N LYS A 76 1.83 -16.05 -0.43
CA LYS A 76 2.91 -15.16 0.03
C LYS A 76 2.40 -13.88 0.69
N ARG A 77 1.37 -13.24 0.11
CA ARG A 77 0.75 -12.04 0.71
C ARG A 77 0.03 -12.33 2.02
N LYS A 78 -0.50 -13.54 2.18
CA LYS A 78 -1.18 -13.96 3.43
C LYS A 78 -0.13 -14.17 4.52
N GLU A 79 0.95 -14.88 4.21
CA GLU A 79 2.10 -15.09 5.08
C GLU A 79 2.73 -13.75 5.51
N GLU A 80 3.01 -12.84 4.58
CA GLU A 80 3.55 -11.50 4.88
C GLU A 80 2.63 -10.71 5.84
N LYS A 81 1.31 -10.77 5.64
CA LYS A 81 0.33 -10.15 6.54
C LYS A 81 0.28 -10.79 7.93
N GLU A 82 0.48 -12.11 8.02
CA GLU A 82 0.52 -12.83 9.30
C GLU A 82 1.79 -12.46 10.08
N LEU A 83 2.95 -12.40 9.42
CA LEU A 83 4.21 -11.94 10.02
C LEU A 83 4.13 -10.50 10.53
N LEU A 84 3.52 -9.58 9.77
CA LEU A 84 3.31 -8.19 10.22
C LEU A 84 2.39 -8.09 11.45
N LYS A 85 1.38 -8.98 11.56
CA LYS A 85 0.51 -9.04 12.73
C LYS A 85 1.23 -9.59 13.96
N GLU A 86 2.08 -10.60 13.80
CA GLU A 86 2.88 -11.13 14.91
C GLU A 86 3.91 -10.12 15.40
N GLY A 87 4.58 -9.41 14.48
CA GLY A 87 5.52 -8.34 14.82
C GLY A 87 4.88 -7.23 15.65
N SER A 88 3.67 -6.79 15.29
CA SER A 88 2.92 -5.79 16.05
C SER A 88 2.44 -6.28 17.42
N LYS A 89 2.09 -7.56 17.57
CA LYS A 89 1.77 -8.19 18.87
C LYS A 89 2.99 -8.23 19.80
N LEU A 90 4.13 -8.66 19.28
CA LEU A 90 5.40 -8.70 20.02
C LEU A 90 5.85 -7.30 20.45
N HIS A 91 5.67 -6.29 19.59
CA HIS A 91 5.93 -4.90 19.92
C HIS A 91 5.06 -4.41 21.09
N ASN A 92 3.74 -4.67 21.04
CA ASN A 92 2.82 -4.31 22.12
C ASN A 92 3.12 -5.04 23.43
N GLN A 93 3.50 -6.34 23.37
CA GLN A 93 3.93 -7.09 24.56
C GLN A 93 5.21 -6.52 25.18
N ARG A 94 6.21 -6.16 24.35
CA ARG A 94 7.47 -5.58 24.82
C ARG A 94 7.26 -4.21 25.46
N ILE A 95 6.35 -3.40 24.92
CA ILE A 95 5.93 -2.13 25.55
C ILE A 95 5.30 -2.39 26.92
N LEU A 96 4.38 -3.36 27.01
CA LEU A 96 3.70 -3.69 28.27
C LEU A 96 4.66 -4.23 29.35
N LEU A 97 5.58 -5.12 28.97
CA LEU A 97 6.63 -5.63 29.87
C LEU A 97 7.60 -4.53 30.31
N GLY A 98 8.00 -3.64 29.38
CA GLY A 98 8.82 -2.48 29.71
C GLY A 98 8.14 -1.53 30.68
N PHE A 99 6.84 -1.30 30.51
CA PHE A 99 6.04 -0.46 31.42
C PHE A 99 5.94 -1.06 32.83
N LEU A 100 5.73 -2.37 32.95
CA LEU A 100 5.70 -3.09 34.23
C LEU A 100 7.05 -3.06 34.96
N LEU A 101 8.17 -3.25 34.25
CA LEU A 101 9.52 -3.19 34.83
C LEU A 101 9.88 -1.79 35.33
N VAL A 102 9.49 -0.74 34.61
CA VAL A 102 9.67 0.64 35.05
C VAL A 102 8.80 0.94 36.28
N CYS A 103 7.57 0.44 36.33
CA CYS A 103 6.71 0.56 37.51
C CYS A 103 7.30 -0.15 38.73
N SER A 104 7.85 -1.36 38.59
CA SER A 104 8.47 -2.07 39.72
C SER A 104 9.73 -1.37 40.24
N CYS A 105 10.56 -0.82 39.35
CA CYS A 105 11.74 -0.04 39.77
C CYS A 105 11.36 1.28 40.46
N PHE A 106 10.28 1.94 40.02
CA PHE A 106 9.75 3.15 40.66
C PHE A 106 9.16 2.86 42.06
N ILE A 107 8.54 1.70 42.24
CA ILE A 107 8.07 1.23 43.55
C ILE A 107 9.27 0.90 44.47
N SER A 108 10.33 0.28 43.97
CA SER A 108 11.54 -0.02 44.78
C SER A 108 12.34 1.22 45.17
N THR A 109 12.42 2.26 44.32
CA THR A 109 13.12 3.52 44.67
C THR A 109 12.35 4.42 45.63
N THR A 110 11.03 4.23 45.73
CA THR A 110 10.22 4.86 46.78
C THR A 110 10.18 4.05 48.07
N TYR A 111 10.60 2.77 48.03
CA TYR A 111 10.63 1.84 49.16
C TYR A 111 11.98 1.13 49.24
N GLY A 112 13.06 1.84 49.58
CA GLY A 112 14.36 1.18 49.65
C GLY A 112 15.56 1.98 50.15
N GLU A 113 15.44 2.70 51.26
CA GLU A 113 16.48 2.93 52.29
C GLU A 113 15.75 3.52 53.51
N ASP A 114 15.09 2.69 54.32
CA ASP A 114 14.70 3.02 55.71
C ASP A 114 14.29 1.73 56.43
N LYS A 115 15.28 1.00 56.95
CA LYS A 115 15.02 -0.06 57.93
C LYS A 115 14.66 0.61 59.26
N LEU A 116 13.42 0.38 59.72
CA LEU A 116 12.80 0.74 61.02
C LEU A 116 11.84 1.96 61.04
N LYS A 117 10.79 1.97 60.20
CA LYS A 117 9.48 2.53 60.61
C LYS A 117 8.33 1.92 59.80
N LYS A 118 7.30 1.38 60.48
CA LYS A 118 6.09 0.85 59.83
C LYS A 118 5.41 1.98 59.01
N PRO A 119 4.91 1.71 57.79
CA PRO A 119 4.28 2.74 56.96
C PRO A 119 3.00 3.25 57.62
N ASN A 120 2.84 4.59 57.67
CA ASN A 120 1.67 5.24 58.25
C ASN A 120 0.44 4.99 57.32
N PRO A 121 -0.64 4.35 57.83
CA PRO A 121 -1.81 3.96 57.03
C PRO A 121 -2.58 5.13 56.38
N GLU A 122 -2.36 6.37 56.80
CA GLU A 122 -3.09 7.54 56.28
C GLU A 122 -2.59 8.07 54.93
N LYS A 123 -1.38 7.69 54.48
CA LYS A 123 -0.75 8.23 53.24
C LYS A 123 -0.90 7.35 52.01
N ILE A 124 -1.31 6.10 52.20
CA ILE A 124 -1.55 5.09 51.15
C ILE A 124 -2.69 5.52 50.17
N PRO A 125 -3.79 6.19 50.61
CA PRO A 125 -4.86 6.61 49.71
C PRO A 125 -4.44 7.69 48.70
N PHE A 126 -3.47 8.55 49.03
CA PHE A 126 -3.12 9.71 48.21
C PHE A 126 -2.33 9.30 46.95
N VAL A 127 -1.43 8.34 47.09
CA VAL A 127 -0.61 7.81 45.99
C VAL A 127 -1.49 7.06 44.99
N ILE A 128 -2.42 6.24 45.48
CA ILE A 128 -3.38 5.50 44.63
C ILE A 128 -4.27 6.48 43.86
N LYS A 129 -4.78 7.54 44.50
CA LYS A 129 -5.61 8.57 43.87
C LYS A 129 -4.86 9.33 42.76
N HIS A 130 -3.56 9.58 42.93
CA HIS A 130 -2.73 10.25 41.92
C HIS A 130 -2.41 9.35 40.72
N MET A 131 -2.26 8.04 40.94
CA MET A 131 -2.03 7.06 39.88
C MET A 131 -3.29 6.78 39.05
N VAL A 132 -4.48 6.76 39.67
CA VAL A 132 -5.76 6.68 38.96
C VAL A 132 -6.02 7.94 38.13
N LYS A 133 -5.73 9.13 38.68
CA LYS A 133 -5.90 10.43 37.98
C LYS A 133 -4.97 10.62 36.78
N ARG A 134 -3.82 9.92 36.75
CA ARG A 134 -2.87 9.89 35.62
C ARG A 134 -3.13 8.74 34.64
N GLY A 135 -4.17 7.94 34.85
CA GLY A 135 -4.55 6.82 33.97
C GLY A 135 -3.58 5.63 34.01
N LEU A 136 -2.70 5.55 35.03
CA LEU A 136 -1.73 4.47 35.16
C LEU A 136 -2.34 3.17 35.71
N ILE A 137 -3.46 3.28 36.43
CA ILE A 137 -4.17 2.15 37.04
C ILE A 137 -5.66 2.31 36.75
N ILE A 138 -6.26 1.31 36.10
CA ILE A 138 -7.72 1.19 35.95
C ILE A 138 -8.16 0.17 37.00
N ILE A 139 -8.82 0.65 38.05
CA ILE A 139 -9.46 -0.23 39.02
C ILE A 139 -10.80 -0.62 38.39
N SER A 140 -10.88 -1.82 37.83
CA SER A 140 -12.16 -2.43 37.45
C SER A 140 -12.97 -2.60 38.72
N GLY A 141 -14.03 -1.79 38.86
CA GLY A 141 -15.04 -1.94 39.90
C GLY A 141 -15.93 -3.14 39.65
#